data_AF-A0A3B8U608-F1
#
_entry.id   AF-A0A3B8U608-F1
#
_cell.length_a   1.000
_cell.length_b   1.000
_cell.length_c   1.000
_cell.angle_alpha   90.00
_cell.angle_beta   90.00
_cell.angle_gamma   90.00
#
_symmetry.space_group_name_H-M   'P 1'
#
loop_
_entity.id
_entity.type
_entity.pdbx_description
1 polymer ?
#
loop_
_entity_poly.entity_id
_entity_poly.type
_entity_poly.pdbx_seq_one_letter_code
_entity_poly.pdbx_strand_id
1 'polypeptide(L)'
;MIGIAGELYFASADVFQSALQSVAEDRYVQAIVLRLNTVYNMDASMCLAVMALHDLLKSTGRFLVISGVTEEVWHVFHRAGLVKQLGLDNLYFTDESNPQFSTWKACLRAQELIHRHAQQEVE
;
A
#
# COMPACT_ATOMS: atom_id res chain seq x y z
N MET A 1 -5.40 -4.19 7.92
CA MET A 1 -5.07 -2.82 7.48
C MET A 1 -3.87 -2.35 8.27
N ILE A 2 -2.91 -1.69 7.62
CA ILE A 2 -1.72 -1.15 8.29
C ILE A 2 -1.71 0.36 8.05
N GLY A 3 -1.69 1.13 9.15
CA GLY A 3 -1.60 2.58 9.09
C GLY A 3 -0.22 3.06 9.51
N ILE A 4 0.36 3.95 8.72
CA ILE A 4 1.62 4.61 9.06
C ILE A 4 1.34 6.10 9.25
N ALA A 5 1.80 6.65 10.38
CA ALA A 5 1.58 8.04 10.75
C ALA A 5 2.90 8.78 11.01
N GLY A 6 2.97 10.05 10.60
CA GLY A 6 4.15 10.89 10.71
C GLY A 6 4.87 11.07 9.36
N GLU A 7 6.06 11.66 9.41
CA GLU A 7 6.90 11.80 8.21
C GLU A 7 7.60 10.46 7.91
N LEU A 8 7.49 9.98 6.67
CA LEU A 8 8.13 8.73 6.26
C LEU A 8 9.51 9.01 5.67
N TYR A 9 10.52 8.95 6.54
CA TYR A 9 11.93 8.97 6.16
C TYR A 9 12.66 7.71 6.63
N PHE A 10 13.97 7.64 6.37
CA PHE A 10 14.86 6.56 6.84
C PHE A 10 14.71 6.19 8.34
N ALA A 11 14.38 7.16 9.21
CA ALA A 11 14.15 6.90 10.65
C ALA A 11 12.89 6.06 10.96
N SER A 12 11.99 5.91 9.99
CA SER A 12 10.77 5.10 10.10
C SER A 12 10.91 3.73 9.41
N ALA A 13 12.10 3.41 8.88
CA ALA A 13 12.37 2.15 8.21
C ALA A 13 12.11 0.95 9.14
N ASP A 14 12.43 1.05 10.43
CA ASP A 14 12.20 -0.03 11.41
C ASP A 14 10.70 -0.35 11.60
N VAL A 15 9.85 0.67 11.59
CA VAL A 15 8.38 0.49 11.66
C VAL A 15 7.87 -0.22 10.40
N PHE A 16 8.41 0.16 9.24
CA PHE A 16 8.06 -0.47 7.97
C PHE A 16 8.57 -1.92 7.90
N GLN A 17 9.80 -2.19 8.34
CA GLN A 17 10.37 -3.54 8.42
C GLN A 17 9.58 -4.44 9.38
N SER A 18 9.15 -3.90 10.54
CA SER A 18 8.31 -4.64 11.48
C SER A 18 6.96 -5.01 10.86
N ALA A 19 6.37 -4.09 10.07
CA ALA A 19 5.16 -4.37 9.31
C ALA A 19 5.39 -5.44 8.22
N LEU A 20 6.51 -5.37 7.48
CA LEU A 20 6.89 -6.41 6.50
C LEU A 20 7.02 -7.78 7.16
N GLN A 21 7.69 -7.85 8.31
CA GLN A 21 7.91 -9.10 9.03
C GLN A 21 6.60 -9.70 9.54
N SER A 22 5.74 -8.88 10.16
CA SER A 22 4.41 -9.32 10.61
C SER A 22 3.57 -9.87 9.46
N VAL A 23 3.64 -9.24 8.29
CA VAL A 23 2.93 -9.69 7.08
C VAL A 23 3.53 -10.97 6.51
N ALA A 24 4.85 -11.11 6.54
CA ALA A 24 5.52 -12.33 6.10
C ALA A 24 5.14 -13.53 6.96
N GLU A 25 4.96 -13.32 8.26
CA GLU A 25 4.62 -14.36 9.24
C GLU A 25 3.13 -14.77 9.17
N ASP A 26 2.22 -13.82 8.86
CA ASP A 26 0.78 -14.09 8.80
C ASP A 26 0.34 -14.60 7.41
N ARG A 27 0.16 -15.93 7.31
CA ARG A 27 -0.32 -16.62 6.11
C ARG A 27 -1.81 -16.42 5.82
N TYR A 28 -2.60 -15.88 6.75
CA TYR A 28 -4.03 -15.64 6.54
C TYR A 28 -4.31 -14.28 5.88
N VAL A 29 -3.31 -13.40 5.81
CA VAL A 29 -3.44 -12.09 5.17
C VAL A 29 -3.45 -12.26 3.66
N GLN A 30 -4.61 -12.04 3.02
CA GLN A 30 -4.73 -12.09 1.55
C GLN A 30 -4.51 -10.73 0.88
N ALA A 31 -4.78 -9.63 1.58
CA ALA A 31 -4.58 -8.28 1.07
C ALA A 31 -4.21 -7.29 2.17
N ILE A 32 -3.48 -6.24 1.79
CA ILE A 32 -3.05 -5.15 2.66
C ILE A 32 -3.52 -3.83 2.08
N VAL A 33 -4.18 -3.05 2.93
CA VAL A 33 -4.38 -1.62 2.70
C VAL A 33 -3.34 -0.85 3.51
N LEU A 34 -2.41 -0.20 2.82
CA LEU A 34 -1.42 0.71 3.39
C LEU A 34 -1.99 2.14 3.42
N ARG A 35 -2.19 2.69 4.61
CA ARG A 35 -2.75 4.03 4.78
C ARG A 35 -1.64 5.05 4.99
N LEU A 36 -1.62 6.08 4.15
CA LEU A 36 -0.68 7.21 4.16
C LEU A 36 -1.36 8.54 4.52
N ASN A 37 -2.60 8.53 5.01
CA ASN A 37 -3.39 9.73 5.34
C ASN A 37 -2.72 10.73 6.31
N THR A 38 -1.68 10.27 7.01
CA THR A 38 -0.92 11.00 8.02
C THR A 38 0.53 11.23 7.59
N VAL A 39 0.85 10.98 6.32
CA VAL A 39 2.17 11.10 5.72
C VAL A 39 2.13 12.23 4.71
N TYR A 40 2.83 13.32 5.03
CA TYR A 40 2.94 14.50 4.16
C TYR A 40 4.20 14.47 3.32
N ASN A 41 5.27 13.86 3.84
CA ASN A 41 6.57 13.77 3.21
C ASN A 41 7.02 12.31 3.13
N MET A 42 7.54 11.91 1.97
CA MET A 42 8.13 10.60 1.71
C MET A 42 9.38 10.74 0.85
N ASP A 43 10.42 9.98 1.15
CA ASP A 43 11.64 9.90 0.34
C ASP A 43 11.71 8.66 -0.58
N ALA A 44 12.70 8.63 -1.45
CA ALA A 44 12.90 7.53 -2.40
C ALA A 44 13.17 6.19 -1.69
N SER A 45 13.85 6.20 -0.54
CA SER A 45 14.16 4.99 0.22
C SER A 45 12.90 4.32 0.74
N MET A 46 11.96 5.11 1.26
CA MET A 46 10.66 4.61 1.69
C MET A 46 9.82 4.10 0.51
N CYS A 47 9.89 4.76 -0.65
CA CYS A 47 9.24 4.25 -1.85
C CYS A 47 9.80 2.88 -2.28
N LEU A 48 11.11 2.69 -2.23
CA LEU A 48 11.74 1.39 -2.52
C LEU A 48 11.29 0.30 -1.53
N ALA A 49 11.11 0.65 -0.25
CA ALA A 49 10.57 -0.28 0.74
C ALA A 49 9.12 -0.70 0.40
N VAL A 50 8.28 0.24 -0.04
CA VAL A 50 6.91 -0.07 -0.52
C VAL A 50 6.92 -0.95 -1.76
N MET A 51 7.87 -0.74 -2.69
CA MET A 51 8.05 -1.62 -3.86
C MET A 51 8.43 -3.04 -3.42
N ALA A 52 9.37 -3.18 -2.48
CA ALA A 52 9.76 -4.49 -1.94
C ALA A 52 8.59 -5.20 -1.24
N LEU A 53 7.76 -4.48 -0.48
CA LEU A 53 6.53 -5.02 0.10
C LEU A 53 5.57 -5.52 -0.99
N HIS A 54 5.38 -4.72 -2.05
CA HIS A 54 4.53 -5.11 -3.16
C HIS A 54 5.01 -6.41 -3.82
N ASP A 55 6.31 -6.52 -4.09
CA ASP A 55 6.89 -7.72 -4.70
C ASP A 55 6.76 -8.95 -3.79
N LEU A 56 7.00 -8.79 -2.49
CA LEU A 56 6.81 -9.85 -1.50
C LEU A 56 5.37 -10.36 -1.51
N LEU A 57 4.39 -9.45 -1.43
CA LEU A 57 2.97 -9.80 -1.45
C LEU A 57 2.60 -10.47 -2.78
N LYS A 58 3.00 -9.88 -3.91
CA LYS A 58 2.71 -10.41 -5.25
C LYS A 58 3.29 -11.81 -5.45
N SER A 59 4.52 -12.07 -5.00
CA SER A 59 5.16 -13.38 -5.11
C SER A 59 4.44 -14.49 -4.34
N THR A 60 3.58 -14.11 -3.40
CA THR A 60 2.81 -15.02 -2.53
C THR A 60 1.31 -14.97 -2.80
N GLY A 61 0.88 -14.39 -3.94
CA GLY A 61 -0.54 -14.31 -4.33
C GLY A 61 -1.35 -13.33 -3.49
N ARG A 62 -0.70 -12.38 -2.81
CA ARG A 62 -1.33 -11.39 -1.94
C ARG A 62 -1.33 -10.01 -2.58
N PHE A 63 -2.26 -9.17 -2.12
CA PHE A 63 -2.52 -7.87 -2.74
C PHE A 63 -2.08 -6.70 -1.86
N LEU A 64 -1.63 -5.62 -2.51
CA LEU A 64 -1.36 -4.32 -1.88
C LEU A 64 -2.25 -3.25 -2.51
N VAL A 65 -2.86 -2.44 -1.67
CA VAL A 65 -3.62 -1.24 -2.05
C VAL A 65 -3.16 -0.09 -1.16
N ILE A 66 -2.97 1.10 -1.71
CA ILE A 66 -2.52 2.27 -0.95
C ILE A 66 -3.64 3.31 -0.91
N SER A 67 -3.91 3.86 0.27
CA SER A 67 -4.85 4.96 0.47
C SER A 67 -4.18 6.19 1.07
N GLY A 68 -4.78 7.35 0.83
CA GLY A 68 -4.34 8.60 1.44
C GLY A 68 -3.10 9.18 0.78
N VAL A 69 -2.91 8.92 -0.52
CA VAL A 69 -1.78 9.46 -1.29
C VAL A 69 -1.97 10.96 -1.48
N THR A 70 -1.03 11.79 -1.01
CA THR A 70 -0.99 13.23 -1.33
C THR A 70 -0.34 13.46 -2.69
N GLU A 71 -0.44 14.67 -3.21
CA GLU A 71 0.22 15.04 -4.46
C GLU A 71 1.75 14.90 -4.38
N GLU A 72 2.36 15.26 -3.24
CA GLU A 72 3.79 15.14 -3.00
C GLU A 72 4.25 13.68 -3.02
N VAL A 73 3.53 12.81 -2.30
CA VAL A 73 3.81 11.37 -2.27
C VAL A 73 3.64 10.76 -3.67
N TRP A 74 2.62 11.19 -4.40
CA TRP A 74 2.40 10.75 -5.78
C TRP A 74 3.60 11.05 -6.69
N HIS A 75 4.16 12.25 -6.61
CA HIS A 75 5.33 12.63 -7.42
C HIS A 75 6.56 11.75 -7.11
N VAL A 76 6.73 11.34 -5.85
CA VAL A 76 7.79 10.40 -5.46
C VAL A 76 7.51 9.01 -6.02
N PHE A 77 6.30 8.49 -5.85
CA PHE A 77 5.87 7.19 -6.38
C PHE A 77 6.01 7.09 -7.89
N HIS A 78 5.62 8.14 -8.61
CA HIS A 78 5.71 8.18 -10.06
C HIS A 78 7.18 8.15 -10.51
N ARG A 79 8.05 8.99 -9.91
CA ARG A 79 9.48 9.05 -10.25
C ARG A 79 10.23 7.77 -9.91
N ALA A 80 9.89 7.12 -8.81
CA ALA A 80 10.49 5.87 -8.38
C ALA A 80 9.95 4.64 -9.15
N GLY A 81 8.87 4.80 -9.94
CA GLY A 81 8.29 3.73 -10.74
C GLY A 81 7.27 2.85 -10.00
N LEU A 82 6.95 3.14 -8.73
CA LEU A 82 5.98 2.38 -7.95
C LEU A 82 4.59 2.39 -8.60
N VAL A 83 4.17 3.52 -9.19
CA VAL A 83 2.86 3.63 -9.86
C VAL A 83 2.73 2.60 -10.99
N LYS A 84 3.79 2.41 -11.77
CA LYS A 84 3.82 1.44 -12.88
C LYS A 84 3.80 0.00 -12.37
N GLN A 85 4.46 -0.26 -11.24
CA GLN A 85 4.58 -1.59 -10.65
C GLN A 85 3.27 -2.02 -9.96
N LEU A 86 2.69 -1.14 -9.15
CA LEU A 86 1.49 -1.40 -8.35
C LEU A 86 0.19 -1.31 -9.17
N GLY A 87 0.17 -0.43 -10.18
CA GLY A 87 -1.01 -0.11 -10.99
C GLY A 87 -1.87 0.99 -10.37
N LEU A 88 -2.43 1.84 -11.24
CA LEU A 88 -3.25 3.00 -10.84
C LEU A 88 -4.49 2.61 -10.04
N ASP A 89 -5.10 1.47 -10.37
CA ASP A 89 -6.33 0.99 -9.73
C ASP A 89 -6.15 0.65 -8.25
N ASN A 90 -4.90 0.57 -7.77
CA ASN A 90 -4.56 0.22 -6.39
C ASN A 90 -4.05 1.44 -5.61
N LEU A 91 -4.14 2.64 -6.16
CA LEU A 91 -3.70 3.90 -5.55
C LEU A 91 -4.87 4.86 -5.37
N TYR A 92 -5.15 5.25 -4.13
CA TYR A 92 -6.23 6.17 -3.81
C TYR A 92 -5.69 7.45 -3.15
N PHE A 93 -5.88 8.57 -3.85
CA PHE A 93 -5.54 9.89 -3.34
C PHE A 93 -6.35 10.25 -2.10
N THR A 94 -5.71 10.99 -1.20
CA THR A 94 -6.40 11.62 -0.08
C THR A 94 -7.33 12.72 -0.58
N ASP A 95 -8.41 12.96 0.15
CA ASP A 95 -9.31 14.09 -0.04
C ASP A 95 -9.34 14.85 1.29
N GLU A 96 -8.95 16.12 1.27
CA GLU A 96 -8.87 16.93 2.51
C GLU A 96 -10.24 17.12 3.18
N SER A 97 -11.31 17.15 2.38
CA SER A 97 -12.68 17.28 2.89
C SER A 97 -13.21 15.97 3.46
N ASN A 98 -12.72 14.83 2.97
CA ASN A 98 -13.07 13.51 3.50
C ASN A 98 -11.93 12.50 3.40
N PRO A 99 -10.94 12.54 4.31
CA PRO A 99 -9.76 11.67 4.25
C PRO A 99 -10.12 10.18 4.31
N GLN A 100 -11.22 9.84 4.99
CA GLN A 100 -11.68 8.46 5.19
C GLN A 100 -12.16 7.81 3.89
N PHE A 101 -12.58 8.62 2.91
CA PHE A 101 -13.08 8.13 1.63
C PHE A 101 -12.01 7.38 0.83
N SER A 102 -10.75 7.83 0.92
CA SER A 102 -9.61 7.14 0.28
C SER A 102 -9.42 5.73 0.85
N THR A 103 -9.49 5.59 2.18
CA THR A 103 -9.35 4.30 2.87
C THR A 103 -10.52 3.38 2.55
N TRP A 104 -11.75 3.90 2.55
CA TRP A 104 -12.93 3.13 2.16
C TRP A 104 -12.80 2.53 0.76
N LYS A 105 -12.43 3.35 -0.24
CA LYS A 105 -12.21 2.88 -1.62
C LYS A 105 -11.12 1.82 -1.70
N ALA A 106 -10.03 2.00 -0.96
CA ALA A 106 -8.95 1.01 -0.90
C ALA A 106 -9.39 -0.34 -0.31
N CYS A 107 -10.24 -0.32 0.73
CA CYS A 107 -10.80 -1.55 1.30
C CYS A 107 -11.71 -2.29 0.29
N LEU A 108 -12.58 -1.55 -0.42
CA LEU A 108 -13.42 -2.15 -1.46
C LEU A 108 -12.59 -2.81 -2.56
N ARG A 109 -11.52 -2.15 -2.99
CA ARG A 109 -10.59 -2.71 -3.97
C ARG A 109 -9.88 -3.96 -3.48
N ALA A 110 -9.41 -3.94 -2.23
CA ALA A 110 -8.78 -5.12 -1.64
C ALA A 110 -9.74 -6.32 -1.61
N GLN A 111 -11.01 -6.09 -1.23
CA GLN A 111 -12.04 -7.13 -1.24
C GLN A 111 -12.31 -7.66 -2.66
N GLU A 112 -12.38 -6.77 -3.64
CA GLU A 112 -12.56 -7.14 -5.05
C GLU A 112 -11.40 -8.02 -5.55
N LEU A 113 -10.16 -7.65 -5.25
CA LEU A 113 -8.97 -8.42 -5.64
C LEU A 113 -8.98 -9.83 -5.03
N ILE A 114 -9.32 -9.95 -3.74
CA ILE A 114 -9.47 -11.25 -3.07
C ILE A 114 -10.55 -12.09 -3.75
N HIS A 115 -11.70 -11.50 -4.06
CA HIS A 115 -12.81 -12.23 -4.68
C HIS A 115 -12.46 -12.72 -6.08
N ARG A 116 -11.83 -11.87 -6.90
CA ARG A 116 -11.38 -12.23 -8.25
C ARG A 116 -10.32 -13.35 -8.21
N HIS A 117 -9.39 -13.29 -7.27
CA HIS A 117 -8.37 -14.34 -7.11
C HIS A 117 -8.99 -15.69 -6.73
N ALA A 118 -9.94 -15.68 -5.77
CA ALA A 118 -10.63 -16.91 -5.35
C ALA A 118 -11.45 -17.55 -6.50
N GLN A 119 -11.96 -16.76 -7.44
CA GLN A 119 -12.65 -17.28 -8.62
C GLN A 119 -11.69 -17.94 -9.63
N GLN A 120 -10.46 -17.44 -9.75
CA GLN A 120 -9.44 -17.98 -10.66
C GLN A 120 -8.83 -19.30 -10.17
N GLU A 121 -8.87 -19.59 -8.87
CA GLU A 121 -8.39 -20.86 -8.30
C GLU A 121 -9.40 -22.02 -8.45
N VAL A 122 -10.64 -21.73 -8.84
CA VAL A 122 -11.74 -22.71 -8.96
C VAL A 122 -11.94 -23.19 -10.41
N GLU A 123 -11.33 -22.51 -11.39
CA GLU A 123 -11.26 -22.91 -12.81
C GLU A 123 -9.99 -23.73 -13.12
#